data_AF-A0A6A6ZDA4-F1
#
_entry.id   AF-A0A6A6ZDA4-F1
#
_cell.length_a   1.000
_cell.length_b   1.000
_cell.length_c   1.000
_cell.angle_alpha   90.00
_cell.angle_beta   90.00
_cell.angle_gamma   90.00
#
_symmetry.space_group_name_H-M   'P 1'
#
loop_
_entity.id
_entity.type
_entity.pdbx_description
1 polymer ?
#
loop_
_entity_poly.entity_id
_entity_poly.type
_entity_poly.pdbx_seq_one_letter_code
_entity_poly.pdbx_strand_id
1 'polypeptide(L)'
;PEHDVPDLKYWSDVAFLQWQLAASNKSDLKYVLRFNVLNTLTSRVLAAIHLLNDTDIMPWPGTCYNATSPEGRAILGTPNGSSVAYMLIQHKSQLGHKTVSKITVFQQDNQPMLLFHIVDVEAQNSDEAMQTKAADTST
;
A
#
# COMPACT_ATOMS: atom_id res chain seq x y z
N PRO A 1 4.50 -3.24 -41.19
CA PRO A 1 4.00 -2.20 -40.27
C PRO A 1 4.37 -2.59 -38.83
N GLU A 2 5.33 -1.89 -38.24
CA GLU A 2 5.57 -1.98 -36.79
C GLU A 2 4.30 -1.55 -36.08
N HIS A 3 3.73 -2.46 -35.31
CA HIS A 3 2.65 -2.12 -34.41
C HIS A 3 3.29 -1.41 -33.22
N ASP A 4 3.08 -0.10 -33.10
CA ASP A 4 3.42 0.68 -31.91
C ASP A 4 2.74 0.01 -30.71
N VAL A 5 3.54 -0.64 -29.87
CA VAL A 5 3.06 -1.16 -28.60
C VAL A 5 2.64 0.04 -27.73
N PRO A 6 1.47 0.01 -27.07
CA PRO A 6 1.06 1.08 -26.19
C PRO A 6 2.10 1.28 -25.10
N ASP A 7 2.33 2.53 -24.68
CA ASP A 7 3.39 2.89 -23.72
C ASP A 7 3.04 2.51 -22.26
N LEU A 8 2.61 1.26 -22.04
CA LEU A 8 2.36 0.66 -20.74
C LEU A 8 3.67 0.04 -20.25
N LYS A 9 4.41 0.78 -19.43
CA LYS A 9 5.76 0.41 -18.99
C LYS A 9 5.79 -0.16 -17.58
N TYR A 10 4.80 0.16 -16.75
CA TYR A 10 4.83 -0.13 -15.32
C TYR A 10 3.63 -0.92 -14.84
N TRP A 11 3.82 -1.66 -13.74
CA TRP A 11 2.72 -2.36 -13.07
C TRP A 11 1.59 -1.41 -12.64
N SER A 12 1.94 -0.17 -12.24
CA SER A 12 0.98 0.86 -11.85
C SER A 12 -0.01 1.18 -12.97
N ASP A 13 0.46 1.24 -14.22
CA ASP A 13 -0.37 1.53 -15.39
C ASP A 13 -1.43 0.42 -15.57
N VAL A 14 -0.99 -0.84 -15.53
CA VAL A 14 -1.89 -2.00 -15.69
C VAL A 14 -2.87 -2.10 -14.52
N ALA A 15 -2.40 -1.91 -13.28
CA ALA A 15 -3.25 -1.96 -12.09
C ALA A 15 -4.31 -0.85 -12.10
N PHE A 16 -3.94 0.36 -12.54
CA PHE A 16 -4.89 1.45 -12.71
C PHE A 16 -5.94 1.13 -13.77
N LEU A 17 -5.55 0.62 -14.93
CA LEU A 17 -6.51 0.23 -15.97
C LEU A 17 -7.45 -0.87 -15.50
N GLN A 18 -6.96 -1.87 -14.76
CA GLN A 18 -7.80 -2.90 -14.15
C GLN A 18 -8.83 -2.30 -13.20
N TRP A 19 -8.41 -1.37 -12.33
CA TRP A 19 -9.34 -0.65 -11.47
C TRP A 19 -10.35 0.16 -12.29
N GLN A 20 -9.89 0.90 -13.30
CA GLN A 20 -10.73 1.76 -14.13
C GLN A 20 -11.79 0.98 -14.91
N LEU A 21 -11.47 -0.23 -15.39
CA LEU A 21 -12.41 -1.11 -16.08
C LEU A 21 -13.51 -1.64 -15.15
N ALA A 22 -13.19 -1.86 -13.87
CA ALA A 22 -14.15 -2.34 -12.87
C ALA A 22 -14.91 -1.20 -12.15
N ALA A 23 -14.32 0.00 -12.12
CA ALA A 23 -14.85 1.16 -11.43
C ALA A 23 -16.01 1.81 -12.19
N SER A 24 -16.98 2.31 -11.43
CA SER A 24 -18.00 3.24 -11.92
C SER A 24 -17.57 4.69 -11.67
N ASN A 25 -18.28 5.65 -12.25
CA ASN A 25 -18.02 7.09 -11.99
C ASN A 25 -18.16 7.52 -10.52
N LYS A 26 -18.75 6.67 -9.65
CA LYS A 26 -18.90 6.91 -8.21
C LYS A 26 -17.94 6.08 -7.35
N SER A 27 -17.10 5.27 -7.97
CA SER A 27 -16.18 4.37 -7.26
C SER A 27 -15.04 5.15 -6.64
N ASP A 28 -14.74 4.84 -5.39
CA ASP A 28 -13.61 5.41 -4.66
C ASP A 28 -12.60 4.31 -4.34
N LEU A 29 -11.33 4.54 -4.67
CA LEU A 29 -10.27 3.57 -4.42
C LEU A 29 -9.92 3.58 -2.92
N LYS A 30 -10.38 2.54 -2.20
CA LYS A 30 -10.13 2.38 -0.76
C LYS A 30 -9.01 1.40 -0.42
N TYR A 31 -8.77 0.42 -1.29
CA TYR A 31 -7.82 -0.66 -1.01
C TYR A 31 -7.08 -1.09 -2.25
N VAL A 32 -5.81 -1.46 -2.09
CA VAL A 32 -5.04 -2.19 -3.09
C VAL A 32 -4.48 -3.45 -2.43
N LEU A 33 -4.80 -4.62 -2.98
CA LEU A 33 -4.29 -5.90 -2.50
C LEU A 33 -3.16 -6.39 -3.40
N ARG A 34 -1.99 -6.63 -2.82
CA ARG A 34 -0.91 -7.40 -3.43
C ARG A 34 -1.02 -8.84 -2.98
N PHE A 35 -1.61 -9.63 -3.85
CA PHE A 35 -1.79 -11.06 -3.65
C PHE A 35 -0.51 -11.82 -4.02
N ASN A 36 -0.13 -12.79 -3.20
CA ASN A 36 0.97 -13.72 -3.40
C ASN A 36 2.31 -13.00 -3.73
N VAL A 37 2.87 -12.31 -2.73
CA VAL A 37 4.08 -11.50 -2.90
C VAL A 37 5.33 -12.39 -2.98
N LEU A 38 5.75 -12.68 -4.21
CA LEU A 38 6.94 -13.50 -4.52
C LEU A 38 8.24 -12.69 -4.70
N ASN A 39 8.17 -11.36 -4.67
CA ASN A 39 9.35 -10.53 -4.86
C ASN A 39 10.30 -10.67 -3.67
N THR A 40 11.49 -11.20 -3.92
CA THR A 40 12.48 -11.53 -2.89
C THR A 40 12.92 -10.32 -2.06
N LEU A 41 13.00 -9.12 -2.66
CA LEU A 41 13.34 -7.90 -1.92
C LEU A 41 12.22 -7.52 -0.95
N THR A 42 10.96 -7.56 -1.38
CA THR A 42 9.83 -7.35 -0.47
C THR A 42 9.81 -8.39 0.65
N SER A 43 9.97 -9.68 0.33
CA SER A 43 9.96 -10.74 1.35
C SER A 43 11.09 -10.58 2.38
N ARG A 44 12.29 -10.14 1.96
CA ARG A 44 13.41 -9.85 2.86
C ARG A 44 13.12 -8.67 3.79
N VAL A 45 12.50 -7.61 3.28
CA VAL A 45 12.11 -6.46 4.10
C VAL A 45 11.06 -6.87 5.14
N LEU A 46 10.07 -7.68 4.76
CA LEU A 46 9.09 -8.21 5.72
C LEU A 46 9.78 -9.07 6.79
N ALA A 47 10.66 -10.00 6.39
CA ALA A 47 11.41 -10.82 7.34
C ALA A 47 12.27 -9.98 8.32
N ALA A 48 12.88 -8.90 7.85
CA ALA A 48 13.64 -7.99 8.70
C ALA A 48 12.75 -7.24 9.71
N ILE A 49 11.58 -6.77 9.28
CA ILE A 49 10.58 -6.14 10.16
C ILE A 49 10.13 -7.13 11.25
N HIS A 50 9.89 -8.37 10.89
CA HIS A 50 9.47 -9.43 11.80
C HIS A 50 10.54 -9.75 12.84
N LEU A 51 11.79 -9.93 12.39
CA LEU A 51 12.93 -10.16 13.27
C LEU A 51 13.15 -9.01 14.26
N LEU A 52 13.05 -7.76 13.82
CA LEU A 52 13.26 -6.59 14.68
C LEU A 52 12.17 -6.40 15.73
N ASN A 53 10.95 -6.84 15.42
CA ASN A 53 9.80 -6.69 16.32
C ASN A 53 9.51 -7.95 17.16
N ASP A 54 10.30 -9.02 16.99
CA ASP A 54 10.04 -10.34 17.60
C ASP A 54 8.62 -10.84 17.28
N THR A 55 8.25 -10.77 16.01
CA THR A 55 6.91 -11.15 15.51
C THR A 55 7.03 -12.09 14.31
N ASP A 56 5.97 -12.85 14.04
CA ASP A 56 5.83 -13.66 12.83
C ASP A 56 4.75 -13.09 11.89
N ILE A 57 4.78 -13.47 10.61
CA ILE A 57 3.66 -13.20 9.70
C ILE A 57 2.51 -14.12 10.08
N MET A 58 1.39 -13.52 10.49
CA MET A 58 0.19 -14.26 10.85
C MET A 58 -0.77 -14.40 9.65
N PRO A 59 -1.63 -15.43 9.62
CA PRO A 59 -2.80 -15.43 8.75
C PRO A 59 -3.66 -14.19 8.99
N TRP A 60 -4.62 -13.93 8.10
CA TRP A 60 -5.60 -12.86 8.31
C TRP A 60 -6.18 -12.93 9.75
N PRO A 61 -6.23 -11.80 10.51
CA PRO A 61 -6.08 -10.42 10.06
C PRO A 61 -4.65 -9.87 9.95
N GLY A 62 -3.63 -10.66 10.30
CA GLY A 62 -2.22 -10.25 10.21
C GLY A 62 -1.86 -9.06 11.11
N THR A 63 -0.84 -8.32 10.71
CA THR A 63 -0.30 -7.15 11.42
C THR A 63 -0.50 -5.89 10.60
N CYS A 64 -0.89 -4.80 11.25
CA CYS A 64 -1.08 -3.50 10.59
C CYS A 64 0.04 -2.53 10.96
N TYR A 65 0.68 -1.95 9.95
CA TYR A 65 1.72 -0.93 10.11
C TYR A 65 1.22 0.39 9.56
N ASN A 66 1.30 1.47 10.34
CA ASN A 66 1.02 2.81 9.84
C ASN A 66 2.04 3.16 8.75
N ALA A 67 1.60 3.82 7.67
CA ALA A 67 2.48 4.21 6.57
C ALA A 67 3.62 5.14 7.01
N THR A 68 3.41 5.86 8.11
CA THR A 68 4.38 6.76 8.75
C THR A 68 5.25 6.09 9.81
N SER A 69 5.07 4.79 10.09
CA SER A 69 6.00 4.06 10.96
C SER A 69 7.28 3.68 10.19
N PRO A 70 8.41 3.36 10.87
CA PRO A 70 9.60 2.83 10.21
C PRO A 70 9.31 1.59 9.34
N GLU A 71 8.49 0.67 9.83
CA GLU A 71 8.07 -0.55 9.14
C GLU A 71 7.21 -0.23 7.92
N GLY A 72 6.21 0.65 8.07
CA GLY A 72 5.36 1.07 6.96
C GLY A 72 6.15 1.74 5.84
N ARG A 73 7.09 2.63 6.19
CA ARG A 73 8.02 3.24 5.22
C ARG A 73 8.92 2.20 4.55
N ALA A 74 9.45 1.24 5.31
CA ALA A 74 10.26 0.16 4.75
C ALA A 74 9.46 -0.67 3.73
N ILE A 75 8.20 -1.02 4.04
CA ILE A 75 7.30 -1.74 3.13
C ILE A 75 6.99 -0.90 1.88
N LEU A 76 6.69 0.39 2.04
CA LEU A 76 6.44 1.32 0.93
C LEU A 76 7.67 1.49 0.03
N GLY A 77 8.88 1.38 0.57
CA GLY A 77 10.12 1.39 -0.20
C GLY A 77 10.39 0.13 -1.03
N THR A 78 9.63 -0.95 -0.81
CA THR A 78 9.80 -2.18 -1.60
C THR A 78 9.19 -2.07 -3.00
N PRO A 79 9.54 -2.94 -3.96
CA PRO A 79 8.90 -2.96 -5.27
C PRO A 79 7.37 -3.14 -5.21
N ASN A 80 6.85 -3.88 -4.22
CA ASN A 80 5.40 -4.06 -4.06
C ASN A 80 4.70 -2.85 -3.43
N GLY A 81 5.39 -2.11 -2.55
CA GLY A 81 4.84 -0.90 -1.94
C GLY A 81 4.93 0.31 -2.88
N SER A 82 6.11 0.53 -3.45
CA SER A 82 6.37 1.70 -4.30
C SER A 82 5.50 1.72 -5.54
N SER A 83 5.17 0.57 -6.14
CA SER A 83 4.28 0.55 -7.31
C SER A 83 2.84 0.98 -6.99
N VAL A 84 2.38 0.80 -5.76
CA VAL A 84 1.09 1.36 -5.30
C VAL A 84 1.20 2.87 -5.19
N ALA A 85 2.29 3.38 -4.60
CA ALA A 85 2.53 4.82 -4.55
C ALA A 85 2.62 5.45 -5.95
N TYR A 86 3.32 4.81 -6.90
CA TYR A 86 3.38 5.25 -8.29
C TYR A 86 2.00 5.34 -8.94
N MET A 87 1.13 4.33 -8.74
CA MET A 87 -0.25 4.36 -9.22
C MET A 87 -1.01 5.59 -8.71
N LEU A 88 -0.91 5.91 -7.41
CA LEU A 88 -1.59 7.07 -6.83
C LEU A 88 -1.02 8.40 -7.38
N ILE A 89 0.30 8.48 -7.56
CA ILE A 89 0.97 9.68 -8.06
C ILE A 89 0.62 9.94 -9.54
N GLN A 90 0.74 8.91 -10.39
CA GLN A 90 0.55 9.02 -11.84
C GLN A 90 -0.91 9.27 -12.23
N HIS A 91 -1.86 8.77 -11.43
CA HIS A 91 -3.30 8.86 -11.70
C HIS A 91 -4.04 9.80 -10.76
N LYS A 92 -3.35 10.81 -10.22
CA LYS A 92 -3.92 11.81 -9.30
C LYS A 92 -5.12 12.57 -9.89
N SER A 93 -5.18 12.77 -11.22
CA SER A 93 -6.32 13.45 -11.85
C SER A 93 -7.60 12.60 -11.86
N GLN A 94 -7.47 11.27 -11.90
CA GLN A 94 -8.60 10.34 -11.87
C GLN A 94 -8.95 9.88 -10.46
N LEU A 95 -7.95 9.68 -9.59
CA LEU A 95 -8.12 9.15 -8.24
C LEU A 95 -8.29 10.26 -7.19
N GLY A 96 -7.90 11.50 -7.50
CA GLY A 96 -7.77 12.57 -6.52
C GLY A 96 -6.47 12.48 -5.71
N HIS A 97 -6.32 13.34 -4.70
CA HIS A 97 -5.11 13.40 -3.89
C HIS A 97 -5.11 12.34 -2.78
N LYS A 98 -4.74 11.11 -3.15
CA LYS A 98 -4.75 9.95 -2.27
C LYS A 98 -3.36 9.56 -1.76
N THR A 99 -3.34 8.81 -0.66
CA THR A 99 -2.15 8.29 0.02
C THR A 99 -2.45 6.95 0.69
N VAL A 100 -1.40 6.20 1.02
CA VAL A 100 -1.51 4.99 1.86
C VAL A 100 -1.49 5.42 3.32
N SER A 101 -2.53 5.10 4.10
CA SER A 101 -2.56 5.38 5.53
C SER A 101 -1.87 4.29 6.35
N LYS A 102 -2.09 3.02 5.97
CA LYS A 102 -1.53 1.85 6.64
C LYS A 102 -1.47 0.65 5.71
N ILE A 103 -0.64 -0.32 6.08
CA ILE A 103 -0.45 -1.57 5.36
C ILE A 103 -0.74 -2.73 6.30
N THR A 104 -1.69 -3.58 5.94
CA THR A 104 -1.92 -4.86 6.62
C THR A 104 -1.12 -5.94 5.93
N VAL A 105 -0.20 -6.56 6.67
CA VAL A 105 0.63 -7.69 6.25
C VAL A 105 0.06 -8.96 6.86
N PHE A 106 -0.28 -9.92 6.02
CA PHE A 106 -0.78 -11.24 6.45
C PHE A 106 -0.23 -12.33 5.53
N GLN A 107 -0.40 -13.60 5.89
CA GLN A 107 -0.07 -14.71 5.00
C GLN A 107 -1.29 -15.54 4.61
N GLN A 108 -1.21 -16.14 3.43
CA GLN A 108 -2.07 -17.22 3.00
C GLN A 108 -1.20 -18.21 2.20
N ASP A 109 -1.31 -19.51 2.51
CA ASP A 109 -0.55 -20.58 1.87
C ASP A 109 0.98 -20.34 1.87
N ASN A 110 1.53 -19.88 3.01
CA ASN A 110 2.93 -19.49 3.21
C ASN A 110 3.43 -18.35 2.31
N GLN A 111 2.52 -17.58 1.72
CA GLN A 111 2.85 -16.43 0.88
C GLN A 111 2.37 -15.14 1.53
N PRO A 112 3.24 -14.11 1.62
CA PRO A 112 2.84 -12.83 2.18
C PRO A 112 1.87 -12.11 1.25
N MET A 113 0.94 -11.41 1.88
CA MET A 113 -0.09 -10.58 1.29
C MET A 113 0.06 -9.17 1.86
N LEU A 114 -0.09 -8.15 1.01
CA LEU A 114 -0.06 -6.75 1.44
C LEU A 114 -1.37 -6.06 1.06
N LEU A 115 -2.15 -5.65 2.04
CA LEU A 115 -3.34 -4.82 1.84
C LEU A 115 -3.00 -3.38 2.20
N PHE A 116 -2.97 -2.52 1.18
CA PHE A 116 -2.76 -1.09 1.32
C PHE A 116 -4.10 -0.40 1.52
N HIS A 117 -4.23 0.35 2.60
CA HIS A 117 -5.41 1.15 2.91
C HIS A 117 -5.21 2.55 2.35
N ILE A 118 -6.11 2.96 1.47
CA ILE A 118 -6.01 4.22 0.71
C ILE A 118 -6.99 5.23 1.27
N VAL A 119 -6.49 6.42 1.57
CA VAL A 119 -7.28 7.57 2.06
C VAL A 119 -6.94 8.82 1.27
N ASP A 120 -7.78 9.84 1.37
CA ASP A 120 -7.42 11.16 0.90
C ASP A 120 -6.38 11.78 1.86
N VAL A 121 -5.41 12.52 1.32
CA VAL A 121 -4.30 13.10 2.10
C VAL A 121 -4.80 13.99 3.25
N GLU A 122 -5.91 14.71 3.05
CA GLU A 122 -6.52 15.56 4.07
C GLU A 122 -7.04 14.76 5.27
N ALA A 123 -7.59 13.57 5.02
CA ALA A 123 -8.05 12.67 6.08
C ALA A 123 -6.88 12.12 6.89
N GLN A 124 -5.77 11.74 6.22
CA GLN A 124 -4.57 11.26 6.91
C GLN A 124 -3.97 12.33 7.84
N ASN A 125 -3.84 13.57 7.37
CA ASN A 125 -3.31 14.67 8.19
C ASN A 125 -4.16 14.94 9.44
N SER A 126 -5.48 14.76 9.32
CA SER A 126 -6.42 14.93 10.42
C SER A 126 -6.24 13.84 11.48
N ASP A 127 -6.10 12.58 11.06
CA ASP A 127 -5.87 11.45 11.96
C ASP A 127 -4.51 11.57 12.69
N GLU A 128 -3.46 11.99 12.00
CA GLU A 128 -2.14 12.25 12.59
C GLU A 128 -2.18 13.36 13.63
N ALA A 129 -2.89 14.46 13.34
CA ALA A 129 -3.08 15.56 14.28
C ALA A 129 -3.87 15.14 15.53
N MET A 130 -4.85 14.23 15.39
CA MET A 130 -5.60 13.67 16.52
C MET A 130 -4.75 12.73 17.39
N GLN A 131 -3.95 11.84 16.78
CA GLN A 131 -3.07 10.92 17.51
C GLN A 131 -1.98 11.65 18.29
N THR A 132 -1.40 12.72 17.72
CA THR A 132 -0.39 13.55 18.39
C THR A 132 -0.96 14.21 19.65
N LYS A 133 -2.17 14.80 19.55
CA LYS A 133 -2.85 15.40 20.71
C LYS A 133 -3.19 14.39 21.81
N ALA A 134 -3.57 13.16 21.44
CA ALA A 134 -3.89 12.11 22.41
C ALA A 134 -2.64 11.62 23.18
N ALA A 135 -1.48 11.57 22.52
CA ALA A 135 -0.21 11.25 23.15
C ALA A 135 0.21 12.32 24.19
N ASP A 136 0.03 13.60 23.85
CA ASP A 136 0.39 14.72 24.74
C ASP A 136 -0.49 14.79 26.01
N THR A 137 -1.77 14.38 25.93
CA THR A 137 -2.69 14.39 27.09
C THR A 137 -2.52 13.21 28.05
N SER A 138 -1.64 12.25 27.73
CA SER A 138 -1.40 11.04 28.54
C SER A 138 -0.14 11.13 29.42
N THR A 139 0.42 12.34 29.58
CA THR A 139 1.63 12.65 30.38
C THR A 139 1.29 13.66 31.48
#